data_AF-A0A832R3B1-F1
#
_entry.id   AF-A0A832R3B1-F1
#
_cell.length_a   1.000
_cell.length_b   1.000
_cell.length_c   1.000
_cell.angle_alpha   90.00
_cell.angle_beta   90.00
_cell.angle_gamma   90.00
#
_symmetry.space_group_name_H-M   'P 1'
#
loop_
_entity.id
_entity.type
_entity.pdbx_description
1 polymer ?
#
loop_
_entity_poly.entity_id
_entity_poly.type
_entity_poly.pdbx_seq_one_letter_code
_entity_poly.pdbx_strand_id
1 'polypeptide(L)'
;GNPITITDPNMTRYMMTLDDAVDLVLYAFENGNSGDLFVQKAAAATLSVLAQALKEMLQADNEVRVIGTRHGEKLYETLVTREEMFKSEDMGNYFRIPADSRDLNYDKYFSEGEEDLSKVEEYHSHNTKQLNVEGMKELLLKLDIIQDDLKA
;
A
#
# COMPACT_ATOMS: atom_id res chain seq x y z
N GLY A 1 -7.21 1.82 30.01
CA GLY A 1 -6.87 1.50 28.61
C GLY A 1 -6.57 0.03 28.50
N ASN A 2 -7.12 -0.65 27.50
CA ASN A 2 -6.77 -2.04 27.19
C ASN A 2 -5.42 -2.09 26.43
N PRO A 3 -4.65 -3.18 26.53
CA PRO A 3 -3.44 -3.35 25.73
C PRO A 3 -3.72 -3.25 24.23
N ILE A 4 -2.82 -2.61 23.48
CA ILE A 4 -2.82 -2.62 22.02
C ILE A 4 -2.18 -3.95 21.60
N THR A 5 -2.94 -4.79 20.90
CA THR A 5 -2.40 -6.05 20.37
C THR A 5 -1.85 -5.85 18.96
N ILE A 6 -0.57 -6.15 18.76
CA ILE A 6 0.06 -6.17 17.44
C ILE A 6 0.31 -7.62 17.03
N THR A 7 0.06 -7.97 15.78
CA THR A 7 0.35 -9.31 15.25
C THR A 7 1.85 -9.50 15.09
N ASP A 8 2.44 -8.87 14.08
CA ASP A 8 3.89 -8.79 13.88
C ASP A 8 4.31 -7.31 13.75
N PRO A 9 5.22 -6.81 14.61
CA PRO A 9 5.65 -5.41 14.57
C PRO A 9 6.36 -5.03 13.27
N ASN A 10 6.90 -5.98 12.51
CA ASN A 10 7.61 -5.75 11.26
C ASN A 10 6.71 -5.84 10.02
N MET A 11 5.43 -6.20 10.17
CA MET A 11 4.48 -6.14 9.06
C MET A 11 4.37 -4.72 8.54
N THR A 12 4.49 -4.56 7.22
CA THR A 12 4.24 -3.28 6.55
C THR A 12 2.88 -3.30 5.87
N ARG A 13 2.20 -2.15 5.90
CA ARG A 13 0.97 -1.92 5.15
C ARG A 13 1.05 -0.57 4.46
N TYR A 14 0.44 -0.46 3.28
CA TYR A 14 0.25 0.83 2.63
C TYR A 14 -0.67 1.71 3.48
N MET A 15 -0.29 2.97 3.62
CA MET A 15 -1.04 3.98 4.37
C MET A 15 -1.73 4.89 3.35
N MET A 16 -3.05 4.73 3.25
CA MET A 16 -3.90 5.45 2.29
C MET A 16 -5.13 5.96 3.06
N THR A 17 -5.46 7.23 2.86
CA THR A 17 -6.66 7.83 3.43
C THR A 17 -7.88 7.49 2.57
N LEU A 18 -9.09 7.72 3.10
CA LEU A 18 -10.31 7.55 2.31
C LEU A 18 -10.33 8.50 1.10
N ASP A 19 -9.86 9.73 1.29
CA ASP A 19 -9.77 10.73 0.23
C ASP A 19 -8.82 10.30 -0.88
N ASP A 20 -7.65 9.74 -0.52
CA ASP A 20 -6.70 9.19 -1.51
C ASP A 20 -7.36 8.09 -2.37
N ALA A 21 -8.18 7.22 -1.75
CA ALA A 21 -8.89 6.16 -2.46
C ALA A 21 -9.99 6.71 -3.39
N VAL A 22 -10.67 7.79 -2.99
CA VAL A 22 -11.63 8.49 -3.86
C VAL A 22 -10.91 9.16 -5.03
N ASP A 23 -9.78 9.82 -4.78
CA ASP A 23 -8.96 10.44 -5.81
C ASP A 23 -8.45 9.42 -6.84
N LEU A 24 -8.08 8.21 -6.41
CA LEU A 24 -7.73 7.11 -7.32
C LEU A 24 -8.90 6.75 -8.25
N VAL A 25 -10.13 6.64 -7.73
CA VAL A 25 -11.31 6.32 -8.54
C VAL A 25 -11.59 7.43 -9.55
N LEU A 26 -11.53 8.70 -9.13
CA LEU A 26 -11.73 9.84 -10.02
C LEU A 26 -10.63 9.92 -11.09
N TYR A 27 -9.38 9.67 -10.71
CA TYR A 27 -8.26 9.65 -11.63
C TYR A 27 -8.41 8.57 -12.70
N ALA A 28 -8.80 7.36 -12.30
CA ALA A 28 -9.07 6.26 -13.23
C ALA A 28 -10.28 6.56 -14.13
N PHE A 29 -11.31 7.23 -13.61
CA PHE A 29 -12.46 7.66 -14.40
C PHE A 29 -12.09 8.66 -15.51
N GLU A 30 -11.20 9.60 -15.23
CA GLU A 30 -10.79 10.63 -16.20
C GLU A 30 -9.73 10.14 -17.20
N ASN A 31 -8.83 9.24 -16.79
CA ASN A 31 -7.64 8.88 -17.56
C ASN A 31 -7.64 7.42 -18.06
N GLY A 32 -8.62 6.62 -17.65
CA GLY A 32 -8.64 5.19 -17.92
C GLY A 32 -9.19 4.82 -19.29
N ASN A 33 -8.57 3.80 -19.89
CA ASN A 33 -9.09 3.09 -21.05
C ASN A 33 -9.66 1.74 -20.61
N SER A 34 -10.44 1.12 -21.50
CA SER A 34 -11.02 -0.20 -21.25
C SER A 34 -9.93 -1.24 -20.96
N GLY A 35 -10.00 -1.85 -19.78
CA GLY A 35 -9.07 -2.89 -19.34
C GLY A 35 -7.86 -2.38 -18.56
N ASP A 36 -7.68 -1.06 -18.42
CA ASP A 36 -6.63 -0.51 -17.58
C ASP A 36 -6.89 -0.83 -16.10
N LEU A 37 -5.83 -1.20 -15.38
CA LEU A 37 -5.80 -1.27 -13.93
C LEU A 37 -4.95 -0.12 -13.39
N PHE A 38 -5.50 0.66 -12.47
CA PHE A 38 -4.80 1.78 -11.85
C PHE A 38 -4.43 1.45 -10.41
N VAL A 39 -3.19 1.77 -10.05
CA VAL A 39 -2.67 1.68 -8.68
C VAL A 39 -2.12 3.03 -8.27
N GLN A 40 -2.60 3.57 -7.17
CA GLN A 40 -2.01 4.77 -6.58
C GLN A 40 -0.73 4.40 -5.81
N LYS A 41 0.34 5.15 -6.05
CA LYS A 41 1.58 5.02 -5.27
C LYS A 41 1.30 5.54 -3.86
N ALA A 42 1.58 4.71 -2.86
CA ALA A 42 1.34 5.04 -1.46
C ALA A 42 2.59 4.74 -0.63
N ALA A 43 2.81 5.54 0.42
CA ALA A 43 3.80 5.21 1.44
C ALA A 43 3.30 4.02 2.27
N ALA A 44 4.20 3.36 2.97
CA ALA A 44 3.88 2.29 3.91
C ALA A 44 4.45 2.58 5.29
N ALA A 45 3.93 1.91 6.31
CA ALA A 45 4.48 1.95 7.66
C ALA A 45 4.42 0.56 8.28
N THR A 46 5.29 0.32 9.26
CA THR A 46 5.20 -0.88 10.08
C THR A 46 4.07 -0.77 11.10
N LEU A 47 3.52 -1.90 11.56
CA LEU A 47 2.54 -1.89 12.65
C LEU A 47 3.11 -1.30 13.95
N SER A 48 4.41 -1.46 14.20
CA SER A 48 5.08 -0.83 15.35
C SER A 48 5.10 0.70 15.26
N VAL A 49 5.40 1.25 14.08
CA VAL A 49 5.38 2.71 13.84
C VAL A 49 3.97 3.27 14.01
N LEU A 50 2.95 2.58 13.47
CA LEU A 50 1.56 3.00 13.62
C LEU A 50 1.13 3.03 15.09
N ALA A 51 1.39 1.95 15.83
CA ALA A 51 1.03 1.87 17.25
C ALA A 51 1.76 2.93 18.08
N GLN A 52 3.05 3.16 17.81
CA GLN A 52 3.84 4.19 18.49
C GLN A 52 3.31 5.59 18.18
N ALA A 53 3.02 5.91 16.92
CA ALA A 53 2.47 7.21 16.53
C ALA A 53 1.14 7.50 17.25
N LEU A 54 0.23 6.53 17.29
CA LEU A 54 -1.05 6.66 17.99
C LEU A 54 -0.87 6.88 19.50
N LYS A 55 0.03 6.10 20.14
CA LYS A 55 0.34 6.26 21.57
C LYS A 55 0.87 7.67 21.88
N GLU A 56 1.79 8.15 21.06
CA GLU A 56 2.40 9.47 21.25
C GLU A 56 1.40 10.61 21.02
N MET A 57 0.56 10.52 19.99
CA MET A 57 -0.47 11.53 19.70
C MET A 57 -1.53 11.62 20.79
N LEU A 58 -2.00 10.48 21.29
CA LEU A 58 -3.06 10.40 22.30
C LEU A 58 -2.52 10.46 23.75
N GLN A 59 -1.22 10.68 23.93
CA GLN A 59 -0.53 10.65 25.23
C GLN A 59 -0.88 9.37 26.04
N ALA A 60 -1.00 8.25 25.34
CA ALA A 60 -1.47 6.99 25.88
C ALA A 60 -0.30 6.09 26.28
N ASP A 61 -0.34 5.55 27.50
CA ASP A 61 0.68 4.63 28.02
C ASP A 61 0.24 3.15 27.98
N ASN A 62 -0.67 2.81 27.05
CA ASN A 62 -1.16 1.44 26.94
C ASN A 62 -0.01 0.47 26.60
N GLU A 63 -0.03 -0.72 27.22
CA GLU A 63 0.88 -1.82 26.88
C GLU A 63 0.70 -2.22 25.41
N VAL A 64 1.81 -2.48 24.71
CA VAL A 64 1.79 -3.06 23.36
C VAL A 64 2.15 -4.54 23.48
N ARG A 65 1.19 -5.42 23.21
CA ARG A 65 1.35 -6.87 23.31
C ARG A 65 1.43 -7.52 21.93
N VAL A 66 2.54 -8.20 21.64
CA VAL A 66 2.69 -8.97 20.41
C VAL A 66 1.96 -10.31 20.54
N ILE A 67 1.02 -10.58 19.64
CA ILE A 67 0.20 -11.80 19.65
C ILE A 67 0.60 -12.79 18.54
N GLY A 68 1.52 -12.40 17.64
CA GLY A 68 1.94 -13.19 16.50
C GLY A 68 1.06 -13.00 15.27
N THR A 69 1.62 -13.35 14.11
CA THR A 69 0.94 -13.35 12.81
C THR A 69 -0.28 -14.27 12.82
N ARG A 70 -1.44 -13.75 12.43
CA ARG A 70 -2.66 -14.55 12.31
C ARG A 70 -2.64 -15.34 11.00
N HIS A 71 -3.47 -16.37 10.94
CA HIS A 71 -3.56 -17.21 9.75
C HIS A 71 -3.97 -16.41 8.51
N GLY A 72 -3.23 -16.58 7.41
CA GLY A 72 -3.49 -15.90 6.14
C GLY A 72 -2.95 -14.48 6.02
N GLU A 73 -2.36 -13.90 7.08
CA GLU A 73 -1.72 -12.59 7.00
C GLU A 73 -0.35 -12.67 6.33
N LYS A 74 -0.07 -11.73 5.43
CA LYS A 74 1.24 -11.56 4.82
C LYS A 74 2.09 -10.57 5.62
N LEU A 75 3.41 -10.76 5.55
CA LEU A 75 4.38 -9.81 6.09
C LEU A 75 4.28 -8.44 5.38
N TYR A 76 3.93 -8.46 4.09
CA TYR A 76 3.71 -7.28 3.27
C TYR A 76 2.68 -7.52 2.20
N GLU A 77 2.12 -6.44 1.69
CA GLU A 77 1.15 -6.47 0.61
C GLU A 77 1.80 -6.01 -0.69
N THR A 78 1.51 -6.72 -1.78
CA THR A 78 1.91 -6.34 -3.14
C THR A 78 0.75 -5.59 -3.79
N LEU A 79 1.00 -4.40 -4.34
CA LEU A 79 0.01 -3.67 -5.13
C LEU A 79 0.19 -3.87 -6.64
N VAL A 80 1.43 -4.04 -7.10
CA VAL A 80 1.72 -4.32 -8.50
C VAL A 80 2.70 -5.48 -8.54
N THR A 81 2.26 -6.61 -9.07
CA THR A 81 3.11 -7.79 -9.24
C THR A 81 4.23 -7.50 -10.24
N ARG A 82 5.22 -8.38 -10.30
CA ARG A 82 6.35 -8.26 -11.21
C ARG A 82 5.94 -8.12 -12.68
N GLU A 83 4.99 -8.94 -13.14
CA GLU A 83 4.50 -8.90 -14.53
C GLU A 83 3.76 -7.60 -14.82
N GLU A 84 2.90 -7.16 -13.90
CA GLU A 84 2.18 -5.90 -13.99
C GLU A 84 3.15 -4.71 -13.99
N MET A 85 4.19 -4.74 -13.15
CA MET A 85 5.22 -3.69 -13.09
C MET A 85 5.97 -3.58 -14.41
N PHE A 86 6.32 -4.71 -15.03
CA PHE A 86 6.98 -4.71 -16.33
C PHE A 86 6.12 -4.05 -17.43
N LYS A 87 4.80 -4.25 -17.39
CA LYS A 87 3.84 -3.65 -18.33
C LYS A 87 3.38 -2.25 -17.91
N SER A 88 3.69 -1.82 -16.69
CA SER A 88 3.14 -0.59 -16.12
C SER A 88 3.71 0.67 -16.75
N GLU A 89 2.87 1.69 -16.84
CA GLU A 89 3.24 3.04 -17.20
C GLU A 89 3.21 3.93 -15.96
N ASP A 90 4.29 4.68 -15.74
CA ASP A 90 4.36 5.66 -14.66
C ASP A 90 3.60 6.95 -15.04
N MET A 91 2.49 7.20 -14.35
CA MET A 91 1.65 8.38 -14.51
C MET A 91 1.82 9.38 -13.35
N GLY A 92 3.03 9.49 -12.81
CA GLY A 92 3.33 10.37 -11.68
C GLY A 92 2.96 9.72 -10.36
N ASN A 93 1.78 10.03 -9.81
CA ASN A 93 1.30 9.45 -8.55
C ASN A 93 0.63 8.08 -8.73
N TYR A 94 0.47 7.62 -9.96
CA TYR A 94 -0.23 6.39 -10.30
C TYR A 94 0.63 5.51 -11.20
N PHE A 95 0.43 4.19 -11.09
CA PHE A 95 0.78 3.24 -12.12
C PHE A 95 -0.47 2.92 -12.92
N ARG A 96 -0.36 2.92 -14.25
CA ARG A 96 -1.36 2.35 -15.15
C ARG A 96 -0.84 1.04 -15.71
N ILE A 97 -1.56 -0.04 -15.45
CA ILE A 97 -1.28 -1.35 -16.02
C ILE A 97 -2.30 -1.59 -17.12
N PRO A 98 -1.91 -1.40 -18.40
CA PRO A 98 -2.84 -1.62 -19.50
C PRO A 98 -3.22 -3.09 -19.59
N ALA A 99 -4.46 -3.37 -20.00
CA ALA A 99 -4.84 -4.74 -20.33
C ALA A 99 -3.90 -5.30 -21.40
N ASP A 100 -3.36 -6.49 -21.14
CA ASP A 100 -2.64 -7.24 -22.16
C ASP A 100 -3.57 -7.49 -23.34
N SER A 101 -3.23 -6.88 -24.45
CA SER A 101 -4.04 -6.89 -25.65
C SER A 101 -3.05 -6.99 -26.82
N ARG A 102 -3.25 -7.91 -27.77
CA ARG A 102 -4.25 -7.62 -28.80
C ARG A 102 -4.75 -8.77 -29.70
N ASP A 103 -4.42 -10.07 -29.51
CA ASP A 103 -4.85 -11.09 -30.50
C ASP A 103 -5.15 -12.53 -29.99
N LEU A 104 -5.45 -12.74 -28.70
CA LEU A 104 -5.50 -14.11 -28.12
C LEU A 104 -4.21 -14.91 -28.44
N ASN A 105 -3.07 -14.22 -28.54
CA ASN A 105 -1.81 -14.85 -28.91
C ASN A 105 -1.26 -15.62 -27.71
N TYR A 106 -1.48 -16.94 -27.72
CA TYR A 106 -1.01 -17.86 -26.70
C TYR A 106 0.52 -18.07 -26.75
N ASP A 107 1.21 -17.71 -27.83
CA ASP A 107 2.65 -17.96 -27.99
C ASP A 107 3.47 -17.27 -26.89
N LYS A 108 3.01 -16.11 -26.39
CA LYS A 108 3.61 -15.37 -25.26
C LYS A 108 3.57 -16.12 -23.92
N TYR A 109 2.74 -17.14 -23.81
CA TYR A 109 2.62 -17.98 -22.61
C TYR A 109 3.30 -19.35 -22.77
N PHE A 110 3.67 -19.74 -24.00
CA PHE A 110 4.15 -21.10 -24.31
C PHE A 110 5.50 -21.18 -25.02
N SER A 111 5.80 -20.28 -25.96
CA SER A 111 6.97 -20.39 -26.85
C SER A 111 7.89 -19.16 -26.87
N GLU A 112 7.41 -17.99 -26.49
CA GLU A 112 8.18 -16.74 -26.41
C GLU A 112 8.24 -16.26 -24.97
N GLY A 113 9.45 -16.04 -24.43
CA GLY A 113 9.66 -15.47 -23.10
C GLY A 113 10.38 -14.12 -23.20
N GLU A 114 10.16 -13.23 -22.23
CA GLU A 114 10.84 -11.95 -22.15
C GLU A 114 11.95 -12.01 -21.09
N GLU A 115 13.22 -11.96 -21.53
CA GLU A 115 14.40 -12.11 -20.65
C GLU A 115 14.51 -10.98 -19.59
N ASP A 116 13.93 -9.81 -19.87
CA ASP A 116 14.00 -8.63 -19.00
C ASP A 116 13.02 -8.63 -17.82
N LEU A 117 12.00 -9.51 -17.82
CA LEU A 117 11.13 -9.70 -16.66
C LEU A 117 11.95 -9.98 -15.40
N SER A 118 13.04 -10.75 -15.54
CA SER A 118 13.95 -11.17 -14.46
C SER A 118 14.67 -10.02 -13.72
N LYS A 119 14.63 -8.79 -14.24
CA LYS A 119 15.27 -7.60 -13.66
C LYS A 119 14.28 -6.65 -12.96
N VAL A 120 12.97 -6.84 -13.17
CA VAL A 120 11.94 -6.01 -12.55
C VAL A 120 11.56 -6.60 -11.20
N GLU A 121 11.46 -5.75 -10.19
CA GLU A 121 10.91 -6.10 -8.87
C GLU A 121 9.42 -5.73 -8.81
N GLU A 122 8.65 -6.49 -8.03
CA GLU A 122 7.26 -6.13 -7.72
C GLU A 122 7.19 -4.87 -6.86
N TYR A 123 6.08 -4.14 -6.91
CA TYR A 123 5.82 -3.02 -6.02
C TYR A 123 4.99 -3.47 -4.82
N HIS A 124 5.61 -3.45 -3.64
CA HIS A 124 5.02 -3.94 -2.40
C HIS A 124 5.34 -3.04 -1.20
N SER A 125 4.65 -3.23 -0.08
CA SER A 125 4.76 -2.32 1.07
C SER A 125 6.13 -2.29 1.76
N HIS A 126 7.08 -3.18 1.44
CA HIS A 126 8.47 -3.11 1.96
C HIS A 126 9.43 -2.25 1.14
N ASN A 127 9.24 -2.14 -0.18
CA ASN A 127 10.17 -1.40 -1.06
C ASN A 127 9.65 -0.02 -1.45
N THR A 128 8.45 0.34 -1.00
CA THR A 128 7.98 1.73 -1.09
C THR A 128 8.54 2.60 0.04
N LYS A 129 8.26 3.91 -0.03
CA LYS A 129 8.63 4.89 1.00
C LYS A 129 8.07 4.44 2.35
N GLN A 130 8.96 4.18 3.31
CA GLN A 130 8.59 3.87 4.69
C GLN A 130 8.41 5.15 5.49
N LEU A 131 7.25 5.32 6.13
CA LEU A 131 6.98 6.37 7.09
C LEU A 131 7.67 6.01 8.42
N ASN A 132 8.31 7.02 9.01
CA ASN A 132 8.71 6.97 10.41
C ASN A 132 7.54 7.44 11.29
N VAL A 133 7.74 7.48 12.61
CA VAL A 133 6.71 7.89 13.57
C VAL A 133 6.17 9.28 13.26
N GLU A 134 7.03 10.27 12.97
CA GLU A 134 6.59 11.63 12.65
C GLU A 134 5.77 11.70 11.35
N GLY A 135 6.24 11.05 10.27
CA GLY A 135 5.49 10.99 9.01
C GLY A 135 4.16 10.25 9.15
N MET A 136 4.09 9.26 10.04
CA MET A 136 2.84 8.58 10.38
C MET A 136 1.89 9.52 11.13
N LYS A 137 2.38 10.33 12.08
CA LYS A 137 1.57 11.34 12.77
C LYS A 137 1.02 12.39 11.80
N GLU A 138 1.86 12.88 10.89
CA GLU A 138 1.43 13.82 9.83
C GLU A 138 0.30 13.25 8.99
N LEU A 139 0.37 11.96 8.64
CA LEU A 139 -0.69 11.28 7.90
C LEU A 139 -1.96 11.11 8.75
N LEU A 140 -1.82 10.66 10.00
CA LEU A 140 -2.95 10.47 10.92
C LEU A 140 -3.70 11.78 11.19
N LEU A 141 -2.99 12.90 11.29
CA LEU A 141 -3.59 14.23 11.48
C LEU A 141 -4.46 14.68 10.31
N LYS A 142 -4.35 14.06 9.13
CA LYS A 142 -5.28 14.33 8.02
C LYS A 142 -6.65 13.70 8.23
N LEU A 143 -6.77 12.71 9.10
CA LEU A 143 -8.02 11.98 9.31
C LEU A 143 -8.90 12.71 10.33
N ASP A 144 -10.13 13.05 9.93
CA ASP A 144 -11.09 13.74 10.81
C ASP A 144 -11.31 13.01 12.14
N ILE A 145 -11.43 11.67 12.09
CA ILE A 145 -11.61 10.83 13.29
C ILE A 145 -10.49 11.02 14.32
N ILE A 146 -9.24 11.18 13.87
CA ILE A 146 -8.09 11.39 14.76
C ILE A 146 -8.09 12.83 15.29
N GLN A 147 -8.42 13.80 14.45
CA GLN A 147 -8.51 15.20 14.90
C GLN A 147 -9.61 15.40 15.94
N ASP A 148 -10.72 14.70 15.80
CA ASP A 148 -11.84 14.77 16.75
C ASP A 148 -11.46 14.13 18.09
N ASP A 149 -10.80 12.97 18.08
CA ASP A 149 -10.28 12.31 19.29
C ASP A 149 -9.25 13.18 20.03
N LEU A 150 -8.46 13.99 19.33
CA LEU A 150 -7.47 14.91 19.95
C LEU A 150 -8.10 16.17 20.57
N LYS A 151 -9.34 16.51 20.21
CA LYS A 151 -10.06 17.68 20.75
C LYS A 151 -10.94 17.31 21.96
N ALA A 152 -11.24 16.03 22.14
CA ALA A 152 -12.07 15.49 23.21
C ALA A 152 -11.32 15.45 24.56
#